data_AF-A0A934DRC0-F1
#
_entry.id   AF-A0A934DRC0-F1
#
_cell.length_a   1.000
_cell.length_b   1.000
_cell.length_c   1.000
_cell.angle_alpha   90.00
_cell.angle_beta   90.00
_cell.angle_gamma   90.00
#
_symmetry.space_group_name_H-M   'P 1'
#
loop_
_entity.id
_entity.type
_entity.pdbx_description
1 polymer ?
#
loop_
_entity_poly.entity_id
_entity_poly.type
_entity_poly.pdbx_seq_one_letter_code
_entity_poly.pdbx_strand_id
1 'polypeptide(L)'
;MKTSLTHAARACSLALFLIATPQCSSNSSDTETPANVDDGPNPFLEDNSGKADQGYLNLAGIEVEVTLEADIQAPSYDIHDSPPNLAQFAVTYMRKRQDFYIQILAEDETAPDAAEWLVDGTWIPAAQTSSVPKDKLTHFRMAGVNTVVLNGVAKTIAEGQVFKAKVPIAPYSIMKDAGEACGESGGHIGLSQSTYWYLWDPDLEGCKQELLQDMTITVTKKLPKNPPSYPEYDQLWADNELTAVVLFGELDDGSNIKEDWNWKAADRFVTWLKNAGFSEQSGATLGRRFSKTIGDKKETVDVYYPDLFKSVADYANYKNFQTAVSEHEVVVYLGHSVLGTGSAYDEMNYPSFYQIMFIGGCLGYEYYVRPVLKGKAGWEKVDAVASIVENLYTEMNPATGEFLAKLFYGFEHKGNASWQEIMAAINNRLGHAHFGVAGARGNCFSPDGRNLCSEAPVNAKHYESTAAVSVPDNTPAGVTSTINVPDTLKIGTLMINLDITHTYVGDLKLSLTHGGVTQVIRDQVGGSQKDIMGAFAVDAFKDADAAGDWVLTIADVASADTGTLNSWSLDIVAAP
;
A
#
# COMPACT_ATOMS: atom_id res chain seq x y z
N MET A 1 38.18 47.70 0.79
CA MET A 1 37.71 48.09 -0.56
C MET A 1 37.63 46.80 -1.37
N LYS A 2 36.42 46.25 -1.60
CA LYS A 2 35.60 46.42 -2.83
C LYS A 2 36.38 45.86 -4.05
N THR A 3 35.94 44.86 -4.82
CA THR A 3 34.60 44.60 -5.39
C THR A 3 34.61 43.20 -6.06
N SER A 4 33.65 42.31 -5.79
CA SER A 4 32.43 42.01 -6.59
C SER A 4 32.60 40.90 -7.65
N LEU A 5 32.11 39.70 -7.33
CA LEU A 5 31.63 38.70 -8.30
C LEU A 5 30.14 38.48 -8.02
N THR A 6 29.34 38.97 -8.95
CA THR A 6 27.88 39.01 -8.96
C THR A 6 27.27 37.62 -9.08
N HIS A 7 26.43 37.26 -8.10
CA HIS A 7 25.42 36.22 -8.24
C HIS A 7 24.34 36.72 -9.23
N ALA A 8 24.13 35.98 -10.32
CA ALA A 8 22.97 36.16 -11.17
C ALA A 8 21.81 35.37 -10.56
N ALA A 9 20.92 36.06 -9.86
CA ALA A 9 19.62 35.54 -9.45
C ALA A 9 18.77 35.23 -10.70
N ARG A 10 18.41 33.97 -10.90
CA ARG A 10 17.30 33.61 -11.81
C ARG A 10 16.00 33.88 -11.07
N ALA A 11 15.42 35.05 -11.31
CA ALA A 11 14.03 35.32 -11.01
C ALA A 11 13.18 34.56 -12.04
N CYS A 12 12.48 33.52 -11.60
CA CYS A 12 11.35 32.96 -12.35
C CYS A 12 10.09 33.59 -11.76
N SER A 13 9.39 34.39 -12.56
CA SER A 13 8.16 35.07 -12.17
C SER A 13 7.07 34.03 -11.88
N LEU A 14 6.74 33.85 -10.60
CA LEU A 14 5.58 33.09 -10.17
C LEU A 14 4.33 33.95 -10.43
N ALA A 15 3.51 33.53 -11.39
CA ALA A 15 2.21 34.16 -11.62
C ALA A 15 1.29 33.78 -10.45
N LEU A 16 0.90 34.79 -9.66
CA LEU A 16 -0.20 34.71 -8.70
C LEU A 16 -1.47 34.29 -9.45
N PHE A 17 -2.02 33.12 -9.13
CA PHE A 17 -3.42 32.82 -9.38
C PHE A 17 -4.13 32.67 -8.04
N LEU A 18 -5.18 33.47 -7.84
CA LEU A 18 -6.13 33.29 -6.75
C LEU A 18 -6.81 31.94 -6.95
N ILE A 19 -6.63 31.03 -5.98
CA ILE A 19 -7.29 29.73 -5.95
C ILE A 19 -8.58 29.91 -5.15
N ALA A 20 -9.71 29.75 -5.83
CA ALA A 20 -10.98 29.41 -5.19
C ALA A 20 -10.94 27.94 -4.78
N THR A 21 -11.64 27.64 -3.71
CA THR A 21 -11.34 26.53 -2.81
C THR A 21 -12.25 25.32 -3.02
N PRO A 22 -11.74 24.12 -2.74
CA PRO A 22 -12.34 22.87 -3.20
C PRO A 22 -13.26 22.21 -2.17
N GLN A 23 -14.43 21.76 -2.62
CA GLN A 23 -15.18 20.71 -1.94
C GLN A 23 -14.84 19.37 -2.60
N CYS A 24 -14.40 18.38 -1.81
CA CYS A 24 -14.60 16.97 -2.14
C CYS A 24 -16.09 16.64 -1.96
N SER A 25 -16.93 17.19 -2.84
CA SER A 25 -18.31 16.74 -2.90
C SER A 25 -18.35 15.44 -3.68
N SER A 26 -19.02 14.47 -3.07
CA SER A 26 -19.70 13.42 -3.78
C SER A 26 -20.37 13.97 -5.04
N ASN A 27 -20.17 13.32 -6.18
CA ASN A 27 -21.13 13.40 -7.28
C ASN A 27 -22.36 12.50 -6.99
N SER A 28 -22.59 12.09 -5.74
CA SER A 28 -23.90 11.65 -5.27
C SER A 28 -24.62 12.80 -4.60
N SER A 29 -25.90 12.89 -4.92
CA SER A 29 -26.92 13.74 -4.31
C SER A 29 -27.18 13.45 -2.83
N ASP A 30 -26.14 13.27 -2.02
CA ASP A 30 -26.30 12.94 -0.61
C ASP A 30 -26.51 14.22 0.20
N THR A 31 -27.78 14.46 0.49
CA THR A 31 -28.30 15.50 1.37
C THR A 31 -27.97 15.27 2.86
N GLU A 32 -26.94 14.48 3.18
CA GLU A 32 -26.56 14.22 4.57
C GLU A 32 -25.79 15.42 5.13
N THR A 33 -26.33 15.97 6.21
CA THR A 33 -25.72 17.08 6.92
C THR A 33 -24.35 16.66 7.48
N PRO A 34 -23.30 17.50 7.39
CA PRO A 34 -21.90 17.21 7.79
C PRO A 34 -21.65 16.89 9.29
N ALA A 35 -22.69 16.64 10.09
CA ALA A 35 -22.62 16.58 11.54
C ALA A 35 -22.60 15.15 12.13
N ASN A 36 -22.91 14.11 11.35
CA ASN A 36 -23.14 12.74 11.88
C ASN A 36 -22.40 11.65 11.08
N VAL A 37 -21.15 11.86 10.69
CA VAL A 37 -20.34 10.73 10.18
C VAL A 37 -19.92 9.87 11.38
N ASP A 38 -20.38 8.63 11.38
CA ASP A 38 -20.00 7.63 12.39
C ASP A 38 -18.70 6.95 11.95
N ASP A 39 -17.58 7.35 12.56
CA ASP A 39 -16.30 6.64 12.43
C ASP A 39 -16.31 5.30 13.19
N GLY A 40 -17.48 4.85 13.67
CA GLY A 40 -17.79 3.59 14.33
C GLY A 40 -17.12 3.42 15.70
N PRO A 41 -17.03 2.16 16.19
CA PRO A 41 -16.41 1.89 17.48
C PRO A 41 -14.93 2.28 17.51
N ASN A 42 -14.42 2.48 18.73
CA ASN A 42 -13.03 2.82 18.97
C ASN A 42 -12.12 1.58 18.75
N PRO A 43 -11.29 1.55 17.69
CA PRO A 43 -10.50 0.37 17.34
C PRO A 43 -9.42 0.03 18.37
N PHE A 44 -8.96 1.01 19.15
CA PHE A 44 -7.98 0.79 20.22
C PHE A 44 -8.55 0.06 21.45
N LEU A 45 -9.87 -0.09 21.54
CA LEU A 45 -10.55 -0.84 22.61
C LEU A 45 -11.04 -2.21 22.14
N GLU A 46 -10.95 -2.49 20.85
CA GLU A 46 -11.35 -3.78 20.32
C GLU A 46 -10.37 -4.85 20.77
N ASP A 47 -10.89 -6.05 20.99
CA ASP A 47 -10.05 -7.18 21.33
C ASP A 47 -9.22 -7.59 20.10
N ASN A 48 -8.03 -7.00 20.01
CA ASN A 48 -7.05 -7.34 18.99
C ASN A 48 -6.38 -8.71 19.26
N SER A 49 -6.66 -9.36 20.41
CA SER A 49 -6.22 -10.73 20.74
C SER A 49 -7.17 -11.81 20.23
N GLY A 50 -8.36 -11.44 19.78
CA GLY A 50 -9.25 -12.32 19.03
C GLY A 50 -8.53 -12.79 17.77
N LYS A 51 -8.59 -14.10 17.50
CA LYS A 51 -8.10 -14.68 16.24
C LYS A 51 -8.73 -13.91 15.08
N ALA A 52 -8.01 -12.96 14.52
CA ALA A 52 -8.38 -12.24 13.33
C ALA A 52 -7.22 -12.43 12.34
N ASP A 53 -7.39 -13.49 11.56
CA ASP A 53 -7.22 -13.41 10.12
C ASP A 53 -5.80 -13.15 9.56
N GLN A 54 -4.97 -14.20 9.55
CA GLN A 54 -3.71 -14.24 8.80
C GLN A 54 -3.96 -14.44 7.28
N GLY A 55 -3.82 -13.39 6.44
CA GLY A 55 -3.80 -13.48 4.96
C GLY A 55 -3.96 -12.14 4.20
N TYR A 56 -3.32 -11.99 3.01
CA TYR A 56 -2.73 -10.76 2.42
C TYR A 56 -3.60 -9.73 1.66
N LEU A 57 -2.92 -8.60 1.42
CA LEU A 57 -3.25 -7.34 0.78
C LEU A 57 -4.00 -7.39 -0.56
N ASN A 58 -4.93 -6.44 -0.62
CA ASN A 58 -5.86 -6.11 -1.69
C ASN A 58 -6.65 -7.30 -2.26
N LEU A 59 -7.71 -7.70 -1.52
CA LEU A 59 -8.60 -8.85 -1.79
C LEU A 59 -9.37 -8.79 -3.12
N ALA A 60 -9.26 -7.72 -3.90
CA ALA A 60 -9.76 -7.67 -5.28
C ALA A 60 -8.66 -7.93 -6.31
N GLY A 61 -7.39 -8.06 -5.91
CA GLY A 61 -6.26 -7.95 -6.79
C GLY A 61 -5.22 -9.06 -6.84
N ILE A 62 -4.56 -9.18 -7.98
CA ILE A 62 -3.40 -10.04 -8.21
C ILE A 62 -2.25 -9.15 -8.66
N GLU A 63 -1.11 -9.29 -7.98
CA GLU A 63 0.13 -8.69 -8.45
C GLU A 63 0.69 -9.45 -9.65
N VAL A 64 1.05 -8.69 -10.67
CA VAL A 64 1.69 -9.17 -11.89
C VAL A 64 2.83 -8.24 -12.24
N GLU A 65 3.86 -8.76 -12.89
CA GLU A 65 4.79 -7.93 -13.64
C GLU A 65 4.21 -7.72 -15.04
N VAL A 66 4.34 -6.50 -15.55
CA VAL A 66 3.97 -6.15 -16.92
C VAL A 66 5.14 -5.53 -17.68
N THR A 67 5.07 -5.61 -19.01
CA THR A 67 5.84 -4.74 -19.90
C THR A 67 4.92 -3.68 -20.50
N LEU A 68 5.29 -2.42 -20.32
CA LEU A 68 4.65 -1.28 -20.99
C LEU A 68 5.42 -0.96 -22.26
N GLU A 69 4.76 -0.79 -23.40
CA GLU A 69 5.43 -0.44 -24.66
C GLU A 69 4.60 0.57 -25.46
N ALA A 70 5.24 1.65 -25.92
CA ALA A 70 4.62 2.75 -26.66
C ALA A 70 5.65 3.58 -27.45
N ASP A 71 5.15 4.38 -28.39
CA ASP A 71 5.91 5.48 -28.98
C ASP A 71 5.88 6.72 -28.07
N ILE A 72 6.82 7.65 -28.24
CA ILE A 72 6.82 8.92 -27.51
C ILE A 72 7.46 10.05 -28.31
N GLN A 73 6.84 11.23 -28.25
CA GLN A 73 7.42 12.50 -28.69
C GLN A 73 7.68 13.39 -27.47
N ALA A 74 8.94 13.47 -27.05
CA ALA A 74 9.36 14.31 -25.93
C ALA A 74 10.46 15.30 -26.32
N PRO A 75 10.58 16.45 -25.62
CA PRO A 75 11.68 17.36 -25.82
C PRO A 75 13.03 16.69 -25.56
N SER A 76 14.06 17.06 -26.33
CA SER A 76 15.39 16.46 -26.20
C SER A 76 16.00 16.58 -24.80
N TYR A 77 15.62 17.59 -24.01
CA TYR A 77 16.16 17.74 -22.66
C TYR A 77 15.55 16.77 -21.64
N ASP A 78 14.40 16.16 -21.94
CA ASP A 78 13.62 15.31 -21.02
C ASP A 78 13.39 13.89 -21.54
N ILE A 79 13.92 13.57 -22.73
CA ILE A 79 13.63 12.32 -23.43
C ILE A 79 13.94 11.06 -22.61
N HIS A 80 15.02 11.06 -21.82
CA HIS A 80 15.40 9.89 -21.02
C HIS A 80 14.46 9.64 -19.83
N ASP A 81 13.82 10.69 -19.30
CA ASP A 81 12.88 10.62 -18.18
C ASP A 81 11.42 10.53 -18.67
N SER A 82 11.20 10.56 -19.99
CA SER A 82 9.87 10.61 -20.59
C SER A 82 9.05 9.31 -20.58
N PRO A 83 9.63 8.09 -20.62
CA PRO A 83 8.86 6.85 -20.50
C PRO A 83 7.94 6.78 -19.28
N PRO A 84 8.41 6.98 -18.02
CA PRO A 84 7.53 6.95 -16.86
C PRO A 84 6.48 8.07 -16.88
N ASN A 85 6.81 9.25 -17.43
CA ASN A 85 5.86 10.36 -17.57
C ASN A 85 4.70 10.01 -18.52
N LEU A 86 4.96 9.30 -19.61
CA LEU A 86 3.87 8.82 -20.48
C LEU A 86 3.07 7.71 -19.80
N ALA A 87 3.75 6.83 -19.06
CA ALA A 87 3.12 5.72 -18.35
C ALA A 87 2.06 6.20 -17.33
N GLN A 88 2.23 7.38 -16.71
CA GLN A 88 1.21 7.99 -15.84
C GLN A 88 -0.15 8.19 -16.52
N PHE A 89 -0.19 8.49 -17.82
CA PHE A 89 -1.45 8.56 -18.57
C PHE A 89 -2.13 7.20 -18.67
N ALA A 90 -1.35 6.12 -18.84
CA ALA A 90 -1.87 4.76 -18.84
C ALA A 90 -2.41 4.37 -17.47
N VAL A 91 -1.72 4.75 -16.37
CA VAL A 91 -2.24 4.56 -14.99
C VAL A 91 -3.61 5.20 -14.85
N THR A 92 -3.72 6.49 -15.16
CA THR A 92 -5.00 7.22 -15.04
C THR A 92 -6.09 6.58 -15.89
N TYR A 93 -5.78 6.25 -17.15
CA TYR A 93 -6.73 5.63 -18.07
C TYR A 93 -7.27 4.30 -17.54
N MET A 94 -6.37 3.45 -17.04
CA MET A 94 -6.69 2.13 -16.53
C MET A 94 -7.43 2.20 -15.18
N ARG A 95 -6.99 3.11 -14.30
CA ARG A 95 -7.61 3.41 -13.00
C ARG A 95 -9.07 3.82 -13.14
N LYS A 96 -9.38 4.72 -14.07
CA LYS A 96 -10.78 5.16 -14.35
C LYS A 96 -11.71 4.03 -14.76
N ARG A 97 -11.18 2.93 -15.27
CA ARG A 97 -11.92 1.73 -15.67
C ARG A 97 -11.99 0.67 -14.57
N GLN A 98 -11.31 0.89 -13.44
CA GLN A 98 -11.27 0.01 -12.27
C GLN A 98 -10.79 -1.43 -12.57
N ASP A 99 -10.18 -1.66 -13.72
CA ASP A 99 -9.72 -3.00 -14.15
C ASP A 99 -8.25 -3.25 -13.78
N PHE A 100 -7.43 -2.20 -13.77
CA PHE A 100 -5.97 -2.26 -13.58
C PHE A 100 -5.46 -1.10 -12.74
N TYR A 101 -4.61 -1.43 -11.78
CA TYR A 101 -3.80 -0.48 -11.03
C TYR A 101 -2.35 -0.83 -11.32
N ILE A 102 -1.84 -0.23 -12.38
CA ILE A 102 -0.43 -0.39 -12.74
C ILE A 102 0.35 0.34 -11.65
N GLN A 103 1.05 -0.42 -10.80
CA GLN A 103 1.95 0.09 -9.76
C GLN A 103 3.22 0.56 -10.44
N ILE A 104 3.09 1.59 -11.28
CA ILE A 104 4.26 2.22 -11.84
C ILE A 104 4.83 3.02 -10.66
N LEU A 105 5.96 2.52 -10.15
CA LEU A 105 7.09 3.33 -9.70
C LEU A 105 7.25 3.60 -8.19
N ALA A 106 6.46 2.97 -7.32
CA ALA A 106 6.92 2.79 -5.94
C ALA A 106 8.24 2.02 -5.94
N GLU A 107 8.38 0.98 -6.77
CA GLU A 107 9.56 0.11 -6.77
C GLU A 107 10.53 0.39 -7.96
N ASP A 108 10.06 1.08 -9.00
CA ASP A 108 10.71 1.09 -10.32
C ASP A 108 11.23 2.46 -10.83
N GLU A 109 10.84 3.63 -10.28
CA GLU A 109 11.45 4.92 -10.73
C GLU A 109 12.85 5.14 -10.19
N THR A 110 13.22 4.37 -9.17
CA THR A 110 14.62 4.26 -8.74
C THR A 110 15.42 3.32 -9.65
N ALA A 111 14.79 2.70 -10.65
CA ALA A 111 15.40 1.85 -11.66
C ALA A 111 15.27 2.45 -13.09
N PRO A 112 16.01 3.53 -13.42
CA PRO A 112 16.16 3.99 -14.82
C PRO A 112 16.67 2.89 -15.77
N ASP A 113 17.11 1.74 -15.25
CA ASP A 113 17.52 0.54 -15.98
C ASP A 113 16.35 -0.29 -16.54
N ALA A 114 15.11 -0.07 -16.09
CA ALA A 114 13.94 -0.84 -16.55
C ALA A 114 13.41 -0.39 -17.93
N ALA A 115 13.73 0.85 -18.33
CA ALA A 115 13.38 1.38 -19.64
C ALA A 115 14.40 0.96 -20.70
N GLU A 116 13.93 0.48 -21.84
CA GLU A 116 14.74 0.18 -23.01
C GLU A 116 14.19 0.94 -24.22
N TRP A 117 15.08 1.38 -25.09
CA TRP A 117 14.75 2.08 -26.32
C TRP A 117 15.01 1.19 -27.52
N LEU A 118 14.07 1.14 -28.46
CA LEU A 118 14.26 0.44 -29.71
C LEU A 118 15.04 1.33 -30.68
N VAL A 119 16.31 1.01 -30.92
CA VAL A 119 17.21 1.78 -31.79
C VAL A 119 17.72 0.86 -32.89
N ASP A 120 17.41 1.21 -34.14
CA ASP A 120 17.82 0.45 -35.33
C ASP A 120 17.48 -1.06 -35.22
N GLY A 121 16.34 -1.40 -34.62
CA GLY A 121 15.84 -2.77 -34.45
C GLY A 121 16.39 -3.52 -33.22
N THR A 122 17.17 -2.86 -32.36
CA THR A 122 17.75 -3.44 -31.15
C THR A 122 17.25 -2.71 -29.91
N TRP A 123 16.86 -3.43 -28.87
CA TRP A 123 16.53 -2.85 -27.56
C TRP A 123 17.82 -2.47 -26.82
N ILE A 124 17.92 -1.20 -26.41
CA ILE A 124 19.07 -0.63 -25.70
C ILE A 124 18.58 -0.10 -24.35
N PRO A 125 19.12 -0.57 -23.21
CA PRO A 125 18.79 -0.04 -21.89
C PRO A 125 19.00 1.47 -21.82
N ALA A 126 18.10 2.20 -21.17
CA ALA A 126 18.14 3.66 -21.10
C ALA A 126 19.44 4.20 -20.49
N ALA A 127 20.04 3.49 -19.52
CA ALA A 127 21.36 3.81 -18.97
C ALA A 127 22.49 3.82 -20.04
N GLN A 128 22.30 3.11 -21.15
CA GLN A 128 23.27 3.01 -22.25
C GLN A 128 22.96 3.94 -23.44
N THR A 129 21.85 4.70 -23.39
CA THR A 129 21.44 5.56 -24.52
C THR A 129 22.02 6.97 -24.49
N SER A 130 22.91 7.29 -23.53
CA SER A 130 23.55 8.62 -23.43
C SER A 130 24.29 9.07 -24.70
N SER A 131 24.76 8.12 -25.51
CA SER A 131 25.44 8.36 -26.79
C SER A 131 24.54 8.24 -28.03
N VAL A 132 23.29 7.79 -27.85
CA VAL A 132 22.32 7.62 -28.94
C VAL A 132 21.76 8.99 -29.32
N PRO A 133 21.68 9.33 -30.63
CA PRO A 133 20.99 10.53 -31.08
C PRO A 133 19.54 10.57 -30.57
N LYS A 134 19.17 11.66 -29.92
CA LYS A 134 17.88 11.77 -29.21
C LYS A 134 16.66 11.65 -30.13
N ASP A 135 16.82 12.00 -31.41
CA ASP A 135 15.82 11.84 -32.46
C ASP A 135 15.55 10.36 -32.83
N LYS A 136 16.42 9.43 -32.42
CA LYS A 136 16.20 7.98 -32.54
C LYS A 136 15.48 7.37 -31.34
N LEU A 137 15.34 8.11 -30.24
CA LEU A 137 14.68 7.65 -29.03
C LEU A 137 13.19 7.96 -29.15
N THR A 138 12.46 7.17 -29.96
CA THR A 138 11.03 7.42 -30.24
C THR A 138 10.11 6.30 -29.79
N HIS A 139 10.66 5.11 -29.53
CA HIS A 139 9.91 3.93 -29.14
C HIS A 139 10.60 3.26 -27.95
N PHE A 140 9.84 2.99 -26.90
CA PHE A 140 10.36 2.45 -25.66
C PHE A 140 9.52 1.29 -25.15
N ARG A 141 10.14 0.49 -24.29
CA ARG A 141 9.43 -0.39 -23.37
C ARG A 141 9.96 -0.22 -21.95
N MET A 142 9.11 -0.47 -20.98
CA MET A 142 9.45 -0.59 -19.56
C MET A 142 9.12 -2.01 -19.14
N ALA A 143 10.13 -2.82 -18.86
CA ALA A 143 9.97 -4.23 -18.50
C ALA A 143 10.00 -4.41 -16.98
N GLY A 144 9.32 -5.45 -16.48
CA GLY A 144 9.33 -5.80 -15.06
C GLY A 144 8.53 -4.84 -14.18
N VAL A 145 7.58 -4.09 -14.76
CA VAL A 145 6.78 -3.10 -14.03
C VAL A 145 5.77 -3.84 -13.15
N ASN A 146 5.80 -3.61 -11.84
CA ASN A 146 4.82 -4.21 -10.95
C ASN A 146 3.43 -3.60 -11.16
N THR A 147 2.39 -4.43 -11.04
CA THR A 147 1.00 -4.07 -11.34
C THR A 147 0.04 -4.87 -10.49
N VAL A 148 -0.93 -4.20 -9.88
CA VAL A 148 -2.04 -4.84 -9.20
C VAL A 148 -3.25 -4.83 -10.14
N VAL A 149 -3.67 -6.00 -10.60
CA VAL A 149 -4.90 -6.15 -11.41
C VAL A 149 -6.07 -6.35 -10.46
N LEU A 150 -7.17 -5.59 -10.57
CA LEU A 150 -8.30 -5.69 -9.64
C LEU A 150 -9.56 -6.36 -10.26
N ASN A 151 -10.58 -6.55 -9.42
CA ASN A 151 -11.96 -6.87 -9.78
C ASN A 151 -12.12 -8.16 -10.61
N GLY A 152 -12.99 -8.13 -11.62
CA GLY A 152 -13.29 -9.29 -12.46
C GLY A 152 -12.10 -9.73 -13.30
N VAL A 153 -11.23 -8.79 -13.67
CA VAL A 153 -10.07 -9.06 -14.53
C VAL A 153 -9.03 -9.90 -13.80
N ALA A 154 -8.81 -9.64 -12.51
CA ALA A 154 -7.93 -10.42 -11.65
C ALA A 154 -8.22 -11.93 -11.70
N LYS A 155 -9.49 -12.33 -11.85
CA LYS A 155 -9.90 -13.75 -11.90
C LYS A 155 -9.47 -14.47 -13.18
N THR A 156 -9.28 -13.72 -14.26
CA THR A 156 -9.00 -14.26 -15.60
C THR A 156 -7.59 -13.92 -16.10
N ILE A 157 -6.81 -13.19 -15.30
CA ILE A 157 -5.49 -12.71 -15.70
C ILE A 157 -4.54 -13.87 -15.98
N ALA A 158 -3.84 -13.81 -17.10
CA ALA A 158 -2.87 -14.82 -17.53
C ALA A 158 -1.58 -14.19 -18.05
N GLU A 159 -0.45 -14.89 -17.90
CA GLU A 159 0.80 -14.51 -18.54
C GLU A 159 0.66 -14.48 -20.07
N GLY A 160 1.25 -13.47 -20.70
CA GLY A 160 1.11 -13.16 -22.11
C GLY A 160 -0.18 -12.41 -22.49
N GLN A 161 -1.09 -12.17 -21.55
CA GLN A 161 -2.27 -11.35 -21.83
C GLN A 161 -1.88 -9.89 -22.06
N VAL A 162 -2.46 -9.28 -23.11
CA VAL A 162 -2.14 -7.91 -23.52
C VAL A 162 -3.35 -7.01 -23.33
N PHE A 163 -3.14 -5.90 -22.63
CA PHE A 163 -4.09 -4.81 -22.46
C PHE A 163 -3.61 -3.58 -23.22
N LYS A 164 -4.52 -2.61 -23.40
CA LYS A 164 -4.25 -1.38 -24.13
C LYS A 164 -4.78 -0.19 -23.34
N ALA A 165 -3.91 0.79 -23.12
CA ALA A 165 -4.30 2.08 -22.56
C ALA A 165 -4.16 3.16 -23.62
N LYS A 166 -5.17 4.04 -23.74
CA LYS A 166 -5.08 5.20 -24.61
C LYS A 166 -4.22 6.27 -23.93
N VAL A 167 -3.13 6.65 -24.57
CA VAL A 167 -2.18 7.65 -24.07
C VAL A 167 -1.87 8.69 -25.17
N PRO A 168 -1.41 9.90 -24.84
CA PRO A 168 -1.01 10.86 -25.86
C PRO A 168 0.29 10.45 -26.57
N ILE A 169 0.48 10.89 -27.81
CA ILE A 169 1.77 10.75 -28.52
C ILE A 169 2.81 11.74 -27.98
N ALA A 170 2.38 12.96 -27.66
CA ALA A 170 3.22 14.06 -27.20
C ALA A 170 2.75 14.56 -25.81
N PRO A 171 3.10 13.86 -24.70
CA PRO A 171 2.57 14.17 -23.38
C PRO A 171 2.92 15.60 -22.89
N TYR A 172 4.07 16.15 -23.32
CA TYR A 172 4.57 17.46 -22.88
C TYR A 172 3.93 18.67 -23.56
N SER A 173 3.17 18.47 -24.63
CA SER A 173 2.44 19.54 -25.33
C SER A 173 0.93 19.31 -25.35
N ILE A 174 0.44 18.28 -24.66
CA ILE A 174 -0.96 17.87 -24.73
C ILE A 174 -1.95 18.99 -24.39
N MET A 175 -1.65 19.86 -23.42
CA MET A 175 -2.52 21.00 -23.10
C MET A 175 -2.62 22.01 -24.25
N LYS A 176 -1.51 22.23 -24.96
CA LYS A 176 -1.47 23.11 -26.13
C LYS A 176 -2.19 22.49 -27.32
N ASP A 177 -2.05 21.18 -27.50
CA ASP A 177 -2.51 20.48 -28.71
C ASP A 177 -3.98 20.06 -28.62
N ALA A 178 -4.44 19.63 -27.44
CA ALA A 178 -5.81 19.19 -27.18
C ALA A 178 -6.69 20.25 -26.49
N GLY A 179 -6.12 21.27 -25.84
CA GLY A 179 -6.89 22.14 -24.94
C GLY A 179 -7.59 21.31 -23.87
N GLU A 180 -8.86 21.57 -23.57
CA GLU A 180 -9.64 20.79 -22.60
C GLU A 180 -10.24 19.50 -23.18
N ALA A 181 -10.02 19.20 -24.46
CA ALA A 181 -10.79 18.17 -25.17
C ALA A 181 -10.52 16.73 -24.74
N CYS A 182 -9.38 16.45 -24.11
CA CYS A 182 -8.96 15.12 -23.66
C CYS A 182 -8.73 15.05 -22.14
N GLY A 183 -9.23 16.04 -21.39
CA GLY A 183 -9.07 16.11 -19.95
C GLY A 183 -10.38 16.51 -19.30
N GLU A 184 -10.80 15.80 -18.26
CA GLU A 184 -11.98 16.17 -17.50
C GLU A 184 -11.70 17.47 -16.73
N SER A 185 -12.22 18.58 -17.24
CA SER A 185 -12.30 19.84 -16.51
C SER A 185 -13.46 19.74 -15.51
N GLY A 186 -13.23 19.13 -14.36
CA GLY A 186 -14.23 19.01 -13.31
C GLY A 186 -13.63 18.59 -11.98
N GLY A 187 -14.02 19.26 -10.91
CA GLY A 187 -13.53 18.99 -9.55
C GLY A 187 -12.62 20.09 -8.98
N HIS A 188 -11.69 19.69 -8.11
CA HIS A 188 -10.90 20.57 -7.25
C HIS A 188 -9.52 20.96 -7.81
N ILE A 189 -9.06 20.35 -8.90
CA ILE A 189 -7.78 20.63 -9.57
C ILE A 189 -8.07 21.18 -10.97
N GLY A 190 -7.52 22.35 -11.29
CA GLY A 190 -7.62 22.93 -12.63
C GLY A 190 -6.81 22.15 -13.66
N LEU A 191 -7.34 22.03 -14.87
CA LEU A 191 -6.63 21.42 -15.99
C LEU A 191 -5.48 22.34 -16.45
N SER A 192 -4.28 21.79 -16.47
CA SER A 192 -3.06 22.46 -16.91
C SER A 192 -2.11 21.42 -17.50
N GLN A 193 -1.03 21.87 -18.15
CA GLN A 193 -0.02 20.95 -18.70
C GLN A 193 0.57 20.01 -17.63
N SER A 194 0.76 20.49 -16.39
CA SER A 194 1.33 19.68 -15.31
C SER A 194 0.32 18.74 -14.63
N THR A 195 -0.97 18.97 -14.81
CA THR A 195 -2.06 18.17 -14.22
C THR A 195 -2.83 17.35 -15.25
N TYR A 196 -2.50 17.49 -16.54
CA TYR A 196 -3.27 16.89 -17.63
C TYR A 196 -3.32 15.37 -17.55
N TRP A 197 -2.20 14.74 -17.22
CA TRP A 197 -2.09 13.30 -17.09
C TRP A 197 -3.01 12.73 -16.00
N TYR A 198 -3.30 13.49 -14.96
CA TYR A 198 -4.18 13.10 -13.86
C TYR A 198 -5.65 13.21 -14.24
N LEU A 199 -5.98 14.27 -14.97
CA LEU A 199 -7.34 14.53 -15.47
C LEU A 199 -7.58 13.86 -16.82
N TRP A 200 -6.66 12.99 -17.27
CA TRP A 200 -6.68 12.39 -18.59
C TRP A 200 -7.98 11.62 -18.83
N ASP A 201 -8.66 11.99 -19.91
CA ASP A 201 -9.85 11.30 -20.38
C ASP A 201 -9.96 11.38 -21.92
N PRO A 202 -9.34 10.43 -22.62
CA PRO A 202 -9.31 10.45 -24.08
C PRO A 202 -10.65 10.03 -24.71
N ASP A 203 -11.63 9.59 -23.91
CA ASP A 203 -12.94 9.16 -24.40
C ASP A 203 -13.95 10.32 -24.43
N LEU A 204 -13.57 11.51 -23.95
CA LEU A 204 -14.39 12.72 -24.03
C LEU A 204 -14.68 13.11 -25.48
N GLU A 205 -15.91 13.60 -25.70
CA GLU A 205 -16.34 14.09 -27.00
C GLU A 205 -15.48 15.30 -27.41
N GLY A 206 -14.79 15.17 -28.54
CA GLY A 206 -13.87 16.18 -29.06
C GLY A 206 -12.39 15.86 -28.88
N CYS A 207 -12.04 14.83 -28.10
CA CYS A 207 -10.67 14.34 -28.06
C CYS A 207 -10.27 13.75 -29.42
N LYS A 208 -9.23 14.34 -30.01
CA LYS A 208 -8.78 14.06 -31.37
C LYS A 208 -7.98 12.78 -31.44
N GLN A 209 -8.41 11.83 -32.27
CA GLN A 209 -7.77 10.51 -32.40
C GLN A 209 -6.32 10.60 -32.93
N GLU A 210 -5.98 11.63 -33.70
CA GLU A 210 -4.61 11.86 -34.18
C GLU A 210 -3.60 12.21 -33.07
N LEU A 211 -4.07 12.55 -31.86
CA LEU A 211 -3.22 12.83 -30.70
C LEU A 211 -2.93 11.57 -29.86
N LEU A 212 -3.62 10.47 -30.15
CA LEU A 212 -3.70 9.29 -29.29
C LEU A 212 -2.96 8.09 -29.89
N GLN A 213 -2.47 7.23 -29.02
CA GLN A 213 -1.94 5.90 -29.35
C GLN A 213 -2.38 4.87 -28.31
N ASP A 214 -2.22 3.59 -28.63
CA ASP A 214 -2.32 2.52 -27.65
C ASP A 214 -0.93 2.29 -27.03
N MET A 215 -0.79 2.49 -25.73
CA MET A 215 0.27 1.85 -24.97
C MET A 215 -0.14 0.40 -24.70
N THR A 216 0.71 -0.55 -25.04
CA THR A 216 0.47 -1.96 -24.72
C THR A 216 0.95 -2.28 -23.31
N ILE A 217 0.17 -3.07 -22.57
CA ILE A 217 0.48 -3.54 -21.23
C ILE A 217 0.41 -5.06 -21.27
N THR A 218 1.57 -5.70 -21.35
CA THR A 218 1.68 -7.15 -21.48
C THR A 218 1.99 -7.77 -20.14
N VAL A 219 1.13 -8.64 -19.64
CA VAL A 219 1.39 -9.42 -18.41
C VAL A 219 2.55 -10.36 -18.67
N THR A 220 3.71 -10.10 -18.08
CA THR A 220 4.90 -10.92 -18.29
C THR A 220 5.04 -12.03 -17.26
N LYS A 221 4.55 -11.79 -16.04
CA LYS A 221 4.65 -12.75 -14.96
C LYS A 221 3.53 -12.53 -13.96
N LYS A 222 2.91 -13.63 -13.51
CA LYS A 222 2.03 -13.56 -12.34
C LYS A 222 2.88 -13.71 -11.10
N LEU A 223 2.85 -12.72 -10.21
CA LEU A 223 3.58 -12.85 -8.96
C LEU A 223 2.83 -13.83 -8.04
N PRO A 224 3.55 -14.71 -7.32
CA PRO A 224 2.92 -15.54 -6.31
C PRO A 224 2.29 -14.64 -5.25
N LYS A 225 1.15 -15.05 -4.66
CA LYS A 225 0.60 -14.33 -3.51
C LYS A 225 1.63 -14.39 -2.37
N ASN A 226 2.00 -13.23 -1.83
CA ASN A 226 3.12 -13.12 -0.90
C ASN A 226 2.85 -13.87 0.42
N PRO A 227 3.85 -14.56 0.99
CA PRO A 227 3.75 -15.05 2.38
C PRO A 227 3.59 -13.87 3.36
N PRO A 228 3.17 -14.12 4.61
CA PRO A 228 3.14 -13.11 5.65
C PRO A 228 4.43 -12.30 5.71
N SER A 229 4.28 -10.99 5.61
CA SER A 229 5.33 -10.00 5.75
C SER A 229 4.98 -9.14 6.95
N TYR A 230 5.94 -8.83 7.79
CA TYR A 230 5.69 -8.07 9.00
C TYR A 230 6.36 -6.71 8.86
N PRO A 231 5.82 -5.64 9.49
CA PRO A 231 6.64 -4.48 9.79
C PRO A 231 7.97 -4.92 10.42
N GLU A 232 9.06 -4.20 10.15
CA GLU A 232 10.36 -4.43 10.80
C GLU A 232 10.28 -4.02 12.29
N TYR A 233 9.53 -4.78 13.08
CA TYR A 233 9.25 -4.49 14.49
C TYR A 233 10.50 -4.49 15.34
N ASP A 234 11.51 -5.26 14.95
CA ASP A 234 12.82 -5.24 15.57
C ASP A 234 13.50 -3.87 15.50
N GLN A 235 13.27 -3.14 14.41
CA GLN A 235 13.70 -1.75 14.26
C GLN A 235 12.80 -0.78 15.03
N LEU A 236 11.47 -0.98 14.99
CA LEU A 236 10.49 -0.11 15.66
C LEU A 236 10.50 -0.16 17.19
N TRP A 237 10.99 -1.25 17.80
CA TRP A 237 11.07 -1.36 19.26
C TRP A 237 12.49 -1.30 19.80
N ALA A 238 13.45 -0.87 18.99
CA ALA A 238 14.86 -0.90 19.35
C ALA A 238 15.17 -0.11 20.64
N ASP A 239 14.35 0.90 20.96
CA ASP A 239 14.42 1.71 22.18
C ASP A 239 13.22 1.53 23.13
N ASN A 240 12.36 0.54 22.87
CA ASN A 240 11.08 0.29 23.54
C ASN A 240 10.06 1.45 23.48
N GLU A 241 10.22 2.42 22.59
CA GLU A 241 9.24 3.50 22.39
C GLU A 241 8.82 3.60 20.92
N LEU A 242 7.58 3.25 20.60
CA LEU A 242 7.02 3.49 19.28
C LEU A 242 6.47 4.91 19.19
N THR A 243 6.99 5.69 18.25
CA THR A 243 6.58 7.07 18.02
C THR A 243 5.74 7.22 16.76
N ALA A 244 4.53 7.77 16.90
CA ALA A 244 3.60 8.02 15.80
C ALA A 244 3.16 9.49 15.79
N VAL A 245 2.87 10.00 14.60
CA VAL A 245 2.21 11.31 14.41
C VAL A 245 1.08 11.18 13.40
N VAL A 246 -0.08 11.75 13.73
CA VAL A 246 -1.26 11.82 12.85
C VAL A 246 -1.53 13.27 12.50
N LEU A 247 -1.40 13.58 11.20
CA LEU A 247 -1.55 14.90 10.63
C LEU A 247 -2.92 15.02 9.97
N PHE A 248 -3.81 15.79 10.56
CA PHE A 248 -5.11 16.14 9.99
C PHE A 248 -4.97 17.42 9.17
N GLY A 249 -5.03 17.34 7.85
CA GLY A 249 -4.99 18.51 6.97
C GLY A 249 -6.34 19.22 6.88
N GLU A 250 -6.36 20.53 6.66
CA GLU A 250 -7.57 21.29 6.32
C GLU A 250 -8.27 20.71 5.07
N LEU A 251 -9.60 20.57 5.14
CA LEU A 251 -10.46 20.06 4.07
C LEU A 251 -11.30 21.16 3.42
N ASP A 252 -11.85 22.08 4.22
CA ASP A 252 -12.67 23.21 3.77
C ASP A 252 -11.98 24.53 4.12
N ASP A 253 -11.99 25.50 3.20
CA ASP A 253 -11.39 26.82 3.41
C ASP A 253 -12.32 27.80 4.16
N GLY A 254 -13.39 27.27 4.74
CA GLY A 254 -14.32 28.01 5.57
C GLY A 254 -13.59 28.91 6.57
N SER A 255 -14.19 30.07 6.85
CA SER A 255 -13.54 31.10 7.69
C SER A 255 -13.19 30.67 9.13
N ASN A 256 -13.69 29.52 9.59
CA ASN A 256 -13.41 28.96 10.91
C ASN A 256 -12.89 27.52 10.81
N ILE A 257 -11.57 27.36 10.90
CA ILE A 257 -10.87 26.05 10.87
C ILE A 257 -11.37 25.05 11.92
N LYS A 258 -12.03 25.50 12.99
CA LYS A 258 -12.59 24.59 14.02
C LYS A 258 -13.88 23.90 13.60
N GLU A 259 -14.53 24.41 12.54
CA GLU A 259 -15.73 23.79 11.96
C GLU A 259 -15.38 22.76 10.90
N ASP A 260 -14.13 22.73 10.45
CA ASP A 260 -13.57 21.78 9.50
C ASP A 260 -13.80 20.33 9.96
N TRP A 261 -14.05 19.45 8.99
CA TRP A 261 -14.36 18.05 9.28
C TRP A 261 -13.16 17.32 9.90
N ASN A 262 -11.93 17.59 9.42
CA ASN A 262 -10.71 17.01 9.95
C ASN A 262 -10.38 17.54 11.35
N TRP A 263 -10.88 18.73 11.73
CA TRP A 263 -10.84 19.17 13.13
C TRP A 263 -11.67 18.23 14.03
N LYS A 264 -12.91 17.93 13.60
CA LYS A 264 -13.79 17.02 14.34
C LYS A 264 -13.25 15.60 14.35
N ALA A 265 -12.64 15.14 13.25
CA ALA A 265 -11.97 13.85 13.18
C ALA A 265 -10.81 13.76 14.17
N ALA A 266 -9.97 14.80 14.25
CA ALA A 266 -8.90 14.90 15.25
C ALA A 266 -9.45 14.86 16.69
N ASP A 267 -10.56 15.56 16.99
CA ASP A 267 -11.19 15.51 18.32
C ASP A 267 -11.74 14.11 18.66
N ARG A 268 -12.32 13.40 17.68
CA ARG A 268 -12.74 11.99 17.85
C ARG A 268 -11.55 11.07 18.09
N PHE A 269 -10.49 11.21 17.29
CA PHE A 269 -9.27 10.42 17.43
C PHE A 269 -8.60 10.63 18.80
N VAL A 270 -8.50 11.88 19.27
CA VAL A 270 -8.02 12.18 20.63
C VAL A 270 -8.89 11.53 21.70
N THR A 271 -10.21 11.54 21.52
CA THR A 271 -11.15 10.87 22.44
C THR A 271 -10.91 9.36 22.45
N TRP A 272 -10.68 8.76 21.29
CA TRP A 272 -10.33 7.34 21.17
C TRP A 272 -9.04 6.98 21.91
N LEU A 273 -7.96 7.77 21.72
CA LEU A 273 -6.70 7.58 22.45
C LEU A 273 -6.91 7.65 23.97
N LYS A 274 -7.63 8.66 24.46
CA LYS A 274 -7.92 8.81 25.90
C LYS A 274 -8.70 7.62 26.45
N ASN A 275 -9.70 7.16 25.72
CA ASN A 275 -10.49 5.99 26.12
C ASN A 275 -9.64 4.71 26.14
N ALA A 276 -8.64 4.60 25.26
CA ALA A 276 -7.68 3.50 25.22
C ALA A 276 -6.54 3.59 26.27
N GLY A 277 -6.63 4.55 27.19
CA GLY A 277 -5.68 4.69 28.30
C GLY A 277 -4.46 5.56 27.97
N PHE A 278 -4.41 6.24 26.83
CA PHE A 278 -3.40 7.25 26.59
C PHE A 278 -3.65 8.50 27.44
N SER A 279 -2.56 9.11 27.91
CA SER A 279 -2.58 10.34 28.68
C SER A 279 -1.93 11.48 27.92
N GLU A 280 -2.53 12.67 27.96
CA GLU A 280 -2.03 13.87 27.29
C GLU A 280 -0.78 14.40 28.00
N GLN A 281 0.26 14.72 27.23
CA GLN A 281 1.57 15.16 27.72
C GLN A 281 1.78 16.64 27.42
N SER A 282 2.41 17.38 28.33
CA SER A 282 2.67 18.82 28.20
C SER A 282 3.91 19.17 27.36
N GLY A 283 4.65 18.17 26.86
CA GLY A 283 5.94 18.33 26.19
C GLY A 283 5.91 18.29 24.67
N ALA A 284 4.74 18.40 24.04
CA ALA A 284 4.63 18.39 22.58
C ALA A 284 5.25 19.67 21.97
N THR A 285 6.18 19.51 21.02
CA THR A 285 6.77 20.65 20.29
C THR A 285 5.77 21.27 19.32
N LEU A 286 4.90 20.44 18.73
CA LEU A 286 3.80 20.79 17.84
C LEU A 286 2.60 19.88 18.15
N GLY A 287 1.39 20.36 17.87
CA GLY A 287 0.17 19.60 18.09
C GLY A 287 -0.03 19.19 19.55
N ARG A 288 -0.67 18.03 19.76
CA ARG A 288 -0.96 17.46 21.08
C ARG A 288 -0.33 16.08 21.18
N ARG A 289 0.43 15.83 22.26
CA ARG A 289 1.10 14.55 22.49
C ARG A 289 0.32 13.69 23.46
N PHE A 290 0.17 12.42 23.13
CA PHE A 290 -0.47 11.40 23.96
C PHE A 290 0.48 10.24 24.15
N SER A 291 0.55 9.67 25.36
CA SER A 291 1.36 8.48 25.59
C SER A 291 0.70 7.47 26.50
N LYS A 292 1.01 6.20 26.24
CA LYS A 292 0.60 5.03 27.02
C LYS A 292 1.84 4.17 27.28
N THR A 293 1.93 3.56 28.47
CA THR A 293 3.04 2.68 28.83
C THR A 293 2.48 1.34 29.28
N ILE A 294 3.04 0.26 28.73
CA ILE A 294 2.59 -1.12 28.96
C ILE A 294 3.83 -1.97 29.20
N GLY A 295 4.03 -2.36 30.46
CA GLY A 295 5.28 -3.00 30.86
C GLY A 295 6.47 -2.07 30.65
N ASP A 296 7.44 -2.50 29.85
CA ASP A 296 8.63 -1.74 29.45
C ASP A 296 8.45 -0.96 28.13
N LYS A 297 7.34 -1.18 27.43
CA LYS A 297 7.03 -0.52 26.15
C LYS A 297 6.26 0.78 26.35
N LYS A 298 6.56 1.76 25.51
CA LYS A 298 5.88 3.04 25.46
C LYS A 298 5.38 3.32 24.04
N GLU A 299 4.18 3.85 23.97
CA GLU A 299 3.57 4.32 22.72
C GLU A 299 3.36 5.82 22.86
N THR A 300 3.83 6.59 21.89
CA THR A 300 3.67 8.05 21.85
C THR A 300 3.00 8.43 20.54
N VAL A 301 1.87 9.14 20.62
CA VAL A 301 1.10 9.62 19.47
C VAL A 301 0.97 11.13 19.53
N ASP A 302 1.53 11.82 18.55
CA ASP A 302 1.32 13.24 18.31
C ASP A 302 0.14 13.45 17.36
N VAL A 303 -0.77 14.35 17.70
CA VAL A 303 -1.95 14.69 16.88
C VAL A 303 -1.82 16.14 16.44
N TYR A 304 -1.62 16.33 15.13
CA TYR A 304 -1.49 17.65 14.52
C TYR A 304 -2.82 18.01 13.86
N TYR A 305 -3.38 19.14 14.29
CA TYR A 305 -4.69 19.62 13.84
C TYR A 305 -4.57 20.44 12.54
N PRO A 306 -5.69 20.68 11.83
CA PRO A 306 -5.71 21.41 10.56
C PRO A 306 -5.07 22.80 10.57
N ASP A 307 -5.04 23.50 11.71
CA ASP A 307 -4.43 24.82 11.82
C ASP A 307 -2.90 24.82 11.59
N LEU A 308 -2.26 23.65 11.70
CA LEU A 308 -0.84 23.44 11.40
C LEU A 308 -0.57 23.18 9.91
N PHE A 309 -1.59 22.93 9.10
CA PHE A 309 -1.50 22.60 7.67
C PHE A 309 -2.68 23.19 6.87
N LYS A 310 -2.56 24.47 6.47
CA LYS A 310 -3.75 25.19 5.95
C LYS A 310 -4.10 24.93 4.49
N SER A 311 -3.11 24.81 3.60
CA SER A 311 -3.39 24.57 2.17
C SER A 311 -2.15 24.11 1.42
N VAL A 312 -2.32 23.60 0.19
CA VAL A 312 -1.20 23.25 -0.71
C VAL A 312 -0.17 24.38 -0.91
N ALA A 313 -0.55 25.64 -0.68
CA ALA A 313 0.31 26.82 -0.82
C ALA A 313 0.93 27.31 0.51
N ASP A 314 0.69 26.62 1.63
CA ASP A 314 1.16 27.00 2.96
C ASP A 314 2.61 26.54 3.23
N TYR A 315 3.54 26.99 2.38
CA TYR A 315 4.98 26.70 2.51
C TYR A 315 5.59 27.21 3.82
N ALA A 316 4.94 28.17 4.49
CA ALA A 316 5.41 28.70 5.77
C ALA A 316 5.37 27.64 6.89
N ASN A 317 4.41 26.70 6.81
CA ASN A 317 4.24 25.61 7.77
C ASN A 317 4.86 24.28 7.31
N TYR A 318 5.58 24.28 6.19
CA TYR A 318 6.27 23.09 5.69
C TYR A 318 7.26 22.48 6.70
N LYS A 319 7.85 23.32 7.54
CA LYS A 319 8.73 22.89 8.64
C LYS A 319 8.00 21.99 9.66
N ASN A 320 6.68 22.14 9.83
CA ASN A 320 5.90 21.29 10.72
C ASN A 320 5.86 19.85 10.19
N PHE A 321 5.76 19.67 8.86
CA PHE A 321 5.84 18.35 8.25
C PHE A 321 7.25 17.77 8.35
N GLN A 322 8.28 18.58 8.13
CA GLN A 322 9.67 18.14 8.37
C GLN A 322 9.87 17.68 9.82
N THR A 323 9.31 18.39 10.82
CA THR A 323 9.35 17.95 12.23
C THR A 323 8.65 16.61 12.41
N ALA A 324 7.44 16.46 11.89
CA ALA A 324 6.69 15.20 11.93
C ALA A 324 7.53 14.03 11.36
N VAL A 325 8.10 14.20 10.17
CA VAL A 325 8.94 13.19 9.49
C VAL A 325 10.25 12.91 10.22
N SER A 326 10.86 13.89 10.87
CA SER A 326 12.19 13.72 11.49
C SER A 326 12.12 13.05 12.86
N GLU A 327 11.00 13.20 13.57
CA GLU A 327 10.87 12.82 14.98
C GLU A 327 10.09 11.53 15.22
N HIS A 328 9.40 10.99 14.21
CA HIS A 328 8.47 9.86 14.38
C HIS A 328 8.80 8.70 13.45
N GLU A 329 8.67 7.49 13.98
CA GLU A 329 8.79 6.24 13.22
C GLU A 329 7.56 5.99 12.36
N VAL A 330 6.38 6.39 12.83
CA VAL A 330 5.12 6.24 12.09
C VAL A 330 4.56 7.62 11.77
N VAL A 331 4.47 7.95 10.48
CA VAL A 331 3.95 9.24 10.02
C VAL A 331 2.67 8.99 9.25
N VAL A 332 1.54 9.41 9.81
CA VAL A 332 0.21 9.27 9.21
C VAL A 332 -0.25 10.64 8.71
N TYR A 333 -0.43 10.78 7.41
CA TYR A 333 -1.05 11.96 6.82
C TYR A 333 -2.49 11.67 6.38
N LEU A 334 -3.41 12.53 6.82
CA LEU A 334 -4.84 12.50 6.49
C LEU A 334 -5.25 13.88 5.98
N GLY A 335 -5.29 14.14 4.68
CA GLY A 335 -5.76 15.47 4.23
C GLY A 335 -5.54 15.88 2.78
N HIS A 336 -5.86 17.16 2.52
CA HIS A 336 -5.87 17.86 1.22
C HIS A 336 -4.94 19.11 1.17
N SER A 337 -4.14 19.34 2.21
CA SER A 337 -3.30 20.54 2.42
C SER A 337 -1.91 20.43 1.76
N VAL A 338 -0.91 21.26 2.15
CA VAL A 338 0.51 21.36 1.66
C VAL A 338 1.07 20.07 1.06
N LEU A 339 0.77 18.95 1.71
CA LEU A 339 1.34 17.63 1.45
C LEU A 339 0.71 16.91 0.26
N GLY A 340 -0.50 17.29 -0.15
CA GLY A 340 -1.19 16.69 -1.30
C GLY A 340 -0.41 16.81 -2.62
N THR A 341 0.46 17.81 -2.77
CA THR A 341 1.35 17.93 -3.93
C THR A 341 2.65 17.17 -3.66
N GLY A 342 2.98 16.15 -4.45
CA GLY A 342 4.16 15.29 -4.26
C GLY A 342 5.51 16.01 -4.01
N SER A 343 5.63 17.28 -4.42
CA SER A 343 6.78 18.15 -4.07
C SER A 343 7.05 18.24 -2.57
N ALA A 344 6.01 18.13 -1.75
CA ALA A 344 6.12 18.19 -0.30
C ALA A 344 6.85 16.98 0.31
N TYR A 345 6.88 15.87 -0.41
CA TYR A 345 7.61 14.68 0.00
C TYR A 345 9.02 14.66 -0.61
N ASP A 346 9.23 15.32 -1.76
CA ASP A 346 10.51 15.41 -2.46
C ASP A 346 11.56 16.22 -1.70
N GLU A 347 11.15 17.28 -0.97
CA GLU A 347 12.09 18.19 -0.30
C GLU A 347 12.35 17.83 1.17
N MET A 348 11.75 16.74 1.67
CA MET A 348 11.95 16.28 3.05
C MET A 348 13.34 15.69 3.26
N ASN A 349 13.96 16.05 4.38
CA ASN A 349 15.14 15.34 4.88
C ASN A 349 14.67 14.16 5.72
N TYR A 350 14.65 12.97 5.13
CA TYR A 350 14.20 11.79 5.84
C TYR A 350 15.27 11.28 6.83
N PRO A 351 14.87 10.84 8.02
CA PRO A 351 15.81 10.27 8.98
C PRO A 351 16.29 8.88 8.54
N SER A 352 17.40 8.45 9.13
CA SER A 352 18.05 7.17 8.79
C SER A 352 17.41 5.94 9.42
N PHE A 353 16.57 6.10 10.46
CA PHE A 353 15.88 4.98 11.12
C PHE A 353 14.73 4.46 10.25
N TYR A 354 14.28 3.23 10.48
CA TYR A 354 13.16 2.65 9.75
C TYR A 354 11.85 3.38 10.05
N GLN A 355 11.05 3.66 9.01
CA GLN A 355 9.79 4.38 9.15
C GLN A 355 8.63 3.66 8.48
N ILE A 356 7.43 3.88 9.00
CA ILE A 356 6.19 3.58 8.30
C ILE A 356 5.52 4.90 7.91
N MET A 357 5.32 5.10 6.62
CA MET A 357 4.64 6.26 6.08
C MET A 357 3.22 5.86 5.67
N PHE A 358 2.21 6.26 6.44
CA PHE A 358 0.81 6.08 6.06
C PHE A 358 0.29 7.36 5.43
N ILE A 359 -0.25 7.26 4.22
CA ILE A 359 -0.65 8.41 3.42
C ILE A 359 -2.07 8.17 2.92
N GLY A 360 -3.03 8.69 3.68
CA GLY A 360 -4.45 8.75 3.31
C GLY A 360 -4.73 10.10 2.65
N GLY A 361 -4.99 10.08 1.34
CA GLY A 361 -5.21 11.31 0.57
C GLY A 361 -6.24 11.14 -0.53
N CYS A 362 -6.64 12.27 -1.11
CA CYS A 362 -7.49 12.29 -2.31
C CYS A 362 -6.71 12.09 -3.61
N LEU A 363 -5.43 11.76 -3.51
CA LEU A 363 -4.63 11.30 -4.63
C LEU A 363 -4.24 9.84 -4.41
N GLY A 364 -3.96 9.17 -5.51
CA GLY A 364 -3.57 7.77 -5.54
C GLY A 364 -2.19 7.50 -4.95
N TYR A 365 -1.87 6.22 -4.92
CA TYR A 365 -0.77 5.55 -4.23
C TYR A 365 0.61 6.08 -4.62
N GLU A 366 0.81 6.45 -5.89
CA GLU A 366 2.12 6.68 -6.48
C GLU A 366 2.68 8.08 -6.18
N TYR A 367 1.82 9.08 -5.93
CA TYR A 367 2.21 10.47 -5.70
C TYR A 367 3.15 10.67 -4.52
N TYR A 368 3.04 9.77 -3.55
CA TYR A 368 3.65 9.95 -2.24
C TYR A 368 4.74 8.92 -1.95
N VAL A 369 4.61 7.72 -2.50
CA VAL A 369 5.53 6.61 -2.20
C VAL A 369 6.90 6.84 -2.84
N ARG A 370 6.95 7.28 -4.11
CA ARG A 370 8.20 7.57 -4.84
C ARG A 370 9.13 8.57 -4.10
N PRO A 371 8.68 9.79 -3.76
CA PRO A 371 9.55 10.76 -3.09
C PRO A 371 10.03 10.28 -1.72
N VAL A 372 9.17 9.56 -0.98
CA VAL A 372 9.52 8.89 0.28
C VAL A 372 10.63 7.86 0.06
N LEU A 373 10.44 6.90 -0.85
CA LEU A 373 11.43 5.85 -1.10
C LEU A 373 12.79 6.43 -1.48
N LYS A 374 12.79 7.41 -2.39
CA LYS A 374 14.00 8.11 -2.82
C LYS A 374 14.71 8.76 -1.65
N GLY A 375 13.97 9.46 -0.78
CA GLY A 375 14.51 10.09 0.41
C GLY A 375 15.05 9.11 1.45
N LYS A 376 14.47 7.91 1.54
CA LYS A 376 14.87 6.82 2.44
C LYS A 376 16.01 5.94 1.89
N ALA A 377 16.35 6.13 0.61
CA ALA A 377 17.38 5.41 -0.11
C ALA A 377 17.14 3.89 -0.21
N GLY A 378 15.87 3.47 -0.33
CA GLY A 378 15.48 2.08 -0.53
C GLY A 378 14.53 1.54 0.55
N TRP A 379 13.99 0.35 0.28
CA TRP A 379 12.94 -0.27 1.10
C TRP A 379 13.40 -0.79 2.45
N GLU A 380 14.71 -0.99 2.65
CA GLU A 380 15.27 -1.47 3.94
C GLU A 380 14.92 -0.58 5.15
N LYS A 381 14.47 0.66 4.90
CA LYS A 381 14.23 1.69 5.91
C LYS A 381 12.83 2.28 5.85
N VAL A 382 11.96 1.78 4.98
CA VAL A 382 10.62 2.34 4.88
C VAL A 382 9.61 1.32 4.39
N ASP A 383 8.46 1.31 5.03
CA ASP A 383 7.24 0.80 4.45
C ASP A 383 6.27 1.96 4.21
N ALA A 384 5.54 1.91 3.11
CA ALA A 384 4.61 2.97 2.74
C ALA A 384 3.21 2.41 2.56
N VAL A 385 2.28 2.80 3.44
CA VAL A 385 0.85 2.53 3.31
C VAL A 385 0.21 3.69 2.58
N ALA A 386 -0.45 3.44 1.45
CA ALA A 386 -1.11 4.50 0.70
C ALA A 386 -2.40 3.99 0.03
N SER A 387 -3.27 4.93 -0.33
CA SER A 387 -4.52 4.66 -1.00
C SER A 387 -4.32 4.39 -2.50
N ILE A 388 -4.63 3.17 -2.96
CA ILE A 388 -4.57 2.70 -4.35
C ILE A 388 -5.62 3.39 -5.24
N VAL A 389 -6.72 3.82 -4.64
CA VAL A 389 -7.69 4.74 -5.24
C VAL A 389 -7.84 5.98 -4.40
N GLU A 390 -8.42 7.02 -4.97
CA GLU A 390 -8.86 8.19 -4.22
C GLU A 390 -9.89 7.73 -3.17
N ASN A 391 -9.60 7.99 -1.90
CA ASN A 391 -10.50 7.67 -0.82
C ASN A 391 -11.36 8.86 -0.45
N LEU A 392 -12.55 8.56 0.08
CA LEU A 392 -13.38 9.58 0.67
C LEU A 392 -12.71 10.07 1.96
N TYR A 393 -12.81 11.38 2.23
CA TYR A 393 -12.26 11.95 3.46
C TYR A 393 -12.83 11.28 4.71
N THR A 394 -14.06 10.78 4.65
CA THR A 394 -14.73 10.02 5.72
C THR A 394 -14.10 8.67 6.03
N GLU A 395 -13.29 8.12 5.12
CA GLU A 395 -12.65 6.80 5.27
C GLU A 395 -11.26 6.90 5.91
N MET A 396 -10.64 8.07 5.83
CA MET A 396 -9.24 8.26 6.25
C MET A 396 -9.03 8.10 7.76
N ASN A 397 -9.93 8.66 8.58
CA ASN A 397 -9.83 8.54 10.05
C ASN A 397 -10.15 7.11 10.54
N PRO A 398 -11.21 6.42 10.06
CA PRO A 398 -11.41 5.00 10.34
C PRO A 398 -10.21 4.12 9.95
N ALA A 399 -9.64 4.31 8.75
CA ALA A 399 -8.47 3.54 8.30
C ALA A 399 -7.26 3.75 9.22
N THR A 400 -7.01 4.99 9.65
CA THR A 400 -5.92 5.32 10.57
C THR A 400 -6.07 4.66 11.93
N GLY A 401 -7.29 4.66 12.46
CA GLY A 401 -7.59 4.03 13.74
C GLY A 401 -7.25 2.54 13.72
N GLU A 402 -7.70 1.81 12.69
CA GLU A 402 -7.40 0.38 12.52
C GLU A 402 -5.92 0.11 12.32
N PHE A 403 -5.29 0.89 11.44
CA PHE A 403 -3.87 0.80 11.16
C PHE A 403 -3.03 0.92 12.44
N LEU A 404 -3.24 1.98 13.21
CA LEU A 404 -2.48 2.20 14.45
C LEU A 404 -2.84 1.18 15.53
N ALA A 405 -4.12 0.81 15.67
CA ALA A 405 -4.54 -0.19 16.66
C ALA A 405 -3.86 -1.55 16.43
N LYS A 406 -3.79 -2.01 15.16
CA LYS A 406 -3.09 -3.27 14.82
C LYS A 406 -1.57 -3.14 14.91
N LEU A 407 -1.00 -2.01 14.47
CA LEU A 407 0.43 -1.78 14.60
C LEU A 407 0.87 -1.80 16.07
N PHE A 408 0.13 -1.12 16.95
CA PHE A 408 0.35 -1.11 18.41
C PHE A 408 0.16 -2.49 19.01
N TYR A 409 -0.87 -3.24 18.61
CA TYR A 409 -1.02 -4.62 19.04
C TYR A 409 0.22 -5.46 18.72
N GLY A 410 0.73 -5.40 17.48
CA GLY A 410 1.97 -6.10 17.12
C GLY A 410 3.17 -5.61 17.92
N PHE A 411 3.31 -4.30 18.09
CA PHE A 411 4.36 -3.69 18.92
C PHE A 411 4.32 -4.23 20.35
N GLU A 412 3.15 -4.29 20.99
CA GLU A 412 2.95 -4.85 22.32
C GLU A 412 3.25 -6.37 22.36
N HIS A 413 2.85 -7.11 21.33
CA HIS A 413 2.80 -8.59 21.31
C HIS A 413 3.90 -9.24 20.45
N LYS A 414 5.15 -8.79 20.60
CA LYS A 414 6.34 -9.40 19.97
C LYS A 414 6.27 -9.46 18.43
N GLY A 415 5.67 -8.44 17.82
CA GLY A 415 5.53 -8.31 16.37
C GLY A 415 4.47 -9.22 15.77
N ASN A 416 3.55 -9.72 16.60
CA ASN A 416 2.45 -10.60 16.17
C ASN A 416 1.31 -9.82 15.49
N ALA A 417 1.65 -9.01 14.50
CA ALA A 417 0.72 -8.40 13.55
C ALA A 417 1.44 -8.20 12.21
N SER A 418 1.13 -9.04 11.25
CA SER A 418 1.62 -8.94 9.87
C SER A 418 0.99 -7.75 9.14
N TRP A 419 1.62 -7.31 8.06
CA TRP A 419 1.03 -6.33 7.13
C TRP A 419 -0.31 -6.80 6.57
N GLN A 420 -0.44 -8.11 6.36
CA GLN A 420 -1.65 -8.80 5.98
C GLN A 420 -2.78 -8.48 6.98
N GLU A 421 -2.51 -8.69 8.28
CA GLU A 421 -3.48 -8.45 9.37
C GLU A 421 -3.81 -6.97 9.56
N ILE A 422 -2.81 -6.09 9.45
CA ILE A 422 -2.98 -4.64 9.51
C ILE A 422 -3.90 -4.16 8.38
N MET A 423 -3.65 -4.61 7.16
CA MET A 423 -4.44 -4.21 5.99
C MET A 423 -5.83 -4.83 5.97
N ALA A 424 -5.99 -6.05 6.50
CA ALA A 424 -7.30 -6.66 6.69
C ALA A 424 -8.18 -5.86 7.65
N ALA A 425 -7.62 -5.34 8.74
CA ALA A 425 -8.35 -4.48 9.68
C ALA A 425 -8.88 -3.22 8.99
N ILE A 426 -8.02 -2.54 8.22
CA ILE A 426 -8.42 -1.37 7.41
C ILE A 426 -9.54 -1.76 6.44
N ASN A 427 -9.38 -2.84 5.68
CA ASN A 427 -10.35 -3.21 4.66
C ASN A 427 -11.72 -3.60 5.25
N ASN A 428 -11.73 -4.34 6.36
CA ASN A 428 -12.97 -4.72 7.04
C ASN A 428 -13.71 -3.49 7.57
N ARG A 429 -12.96 -2.50 8.05
CA ARG A 429 -13.48 -1.23 8.54
C ARG A 429 -14.11 -0.37 7.44
N LEU A 430 -13.51 -0.38 6.25
CA LEU A 430 -13.98 0.41 5.11
C LEU A 430 -15.01 -0.33 4.25
N GLY A 431 -15.06 -1.66 4.32
CA GLY A 431 -15.90 -2.49 3.46
C GLY A 431 -15.36 -2.65 2.03
N HIS A 432 -14.13 -2.20 1.77
CA HIS A 432 -13.45 -2.29 0.48
C HIS A 432 -11.92 -2.27 0.67
N ALA A 433 -11.19 -2.60 -0.39
CA ALA A 433 -9.74 -2.74 -0.37
C ALA A 433 -9.04 -1.61 -1.15
N HIS A 434 -9.12 -0.40 -0.63
CA HIS A 434 -8.56 0.77 -1.28
C HIS A 434 -7.14 1.13 -0.85
N PHE A 435 -6.59 0.49 0.20
CA PHE A 435 -5.23 0.75 0.65
C PHE A 435 -4.29 -0.41 0.30
N GLY A 436 -3.01 -0.09 0.10
CA GLY A 436 -1.94 -1.07 -0.01
C GLY A 436 -0.67 -0.64 0.73
N VAL A 437 0.28 -1.56 0.85
CA VAL A 437 1.60 -1.32 1.46
C VAL A 437 2.70 -1.69 0.47
N ALA A 438 3.65 -0.78 0.29
CA ALA A 438 4.89 -1.01 -0.44
C ALA A 438 6.05 -1.19 0.55
N GLY A 439 7.11 -1.89 0.11
CA GLY A 439 8.28 -2.22 0.94
C GLY A 439 8.16 -3.57 1.67
N ALA A 440 6.93 -3.91 2.10
CA ALA A 440 6.65 -5.07 2.94
C ALA A 440 7.20 -6.41 2.44
N ARG A 441 7.26 -6.66 1.13
CA ARG A 441 7.79 -7.92 0.56
C ARG A 441 9.26 -8.14 0.93
N GLY A 442 10.02 -7.08 1.04
CA GLY A 442 11.45 -7.13 1.37
C GLY A 442 11.73 -7.29 2.86
N ASN A 443 10.70 -7.26 3.70
CA ASN A 443 10.90 -7.25 5.14
C ASN A 443 11.39 -8.60 5.66
N CYS A 444 12.35 -8.51 6.56
CA CYS A 444 13.07 -9.66 7.08
C CYS A 444 12.55 -10.12 8.44
N PHE A 445 11.87 -9.25 9.19
CA PHE A 445 11.36 -9.57 10.51
C PHE A 445 10.28 -10.67 10.49
N SER A 446 10.31 -11.52 11.51
CA SER A 446 9.19 -12.38 11.86
C SER A 446 9.05 -12.55 13.37
N PRO A 447 7.82 -12.74 13.90
CA PRO A 447 7.56 -12.85 15.33
C PRO A 447 8.17 -14.10 15.98
N ASP A 448 8.50 -15.12 15.19
CA ASP A 448 9.16 -16.35 15.66
C ASP A 448 10.69 -16.22 15.80
N GLY A 449 11.24 -15.05 15.47
CA GLY A 449 12.66 -14.73 15.55
C GLY A 449 13.48 -15.20 14.35
N ARG A 450 12.86 -15.74 13.29
CA ARG A 450 13.55 -16.02 12.03
C ARG A 450 13.76 -14.73 11.25
N ASN A 451 14.88 -14.66 10.55
CA ASN A 451 15.12 -13.65 9.53
C ASN A 451 14.63 -14.22 8.19
N LEU A 452 13.54 -13.67 7.65
CA LEU A 452 12.91 -14.11 6.40
C LEU A 452 13.78 -13.86 5.17
N CYS A 453 14.77 -12.96 5.26
CA CYS A 453 15.74 -12.68 4.19
C CYS A 453 16.99 -13.57 4.27
N SER A 454 17.17 -14.33 5.36
CA SER A 454 18.27 -15.29 5.46
C SER A 454 17.97 -16.56 4.69
N GLU A 455 19.00 -17.22 4.17
CA GLU A 455 18.83 -18.55 3.58
C GLU A 455 18.16 -19.48 4.60
N ALA A 456 17.26 -20.33 4.11
CA ALA A 456 16.57 -21.31 4.94
C ALA A 456 17.61 -22.05 5.80
N PRO A 457 17.37 -22.23 7.11
CA PRO A 457 18.33 -22.87 7.99
C PRO A 457 18.83 -24.21 7.41
N VAL A 458 20.10 -24.54 7.63
CA VAL A 458 20.74 -25.75 7.06
C VAL A 458 20.04 -27.06 7.48
N ASN A 459 19.14 -26.99 8.48
CA ASN A 459 18.28 -28.10 8.94
C ASN A 459 16.78 -27.85 8.70
N ALA A 460 16.43 -27.04 7.71
CA ALA A 460 15.06 -26.86 7.27
C ALA A 460 14.62 -28.01 6.35
N LYS A 461 13.38 -28.46 6.51
CA LYS A 461 12.74 -29.48 5.71
C LYS A 461 11.38 -28.99 5.23
N HIS A 462 11.12 -29.19 3.94
CA HIS A 462 9.88 -28.82 3.29
C HIS A 462 9.12 -30.07 2.87
N TYR A 463 7.83 -30.12 3.17
CA TYR A 463 6.92 -31.19 2.75
C TYR A 463 5.65 -30.57 2.20
N GLU A 464 5.19 -31.03 1.05
CA GLU A 464 4.02 -30.45 0.39
C GLU A 464 3.01 -31.50 -0.07
N SER A 465 1.77 -31.06 -0.19
CA SER A 465 0.69 -31.74 -0.89
C SER A 465 0.05 -30.79 -1.88
N THR A 466 0.17 -31.10 -3.17
CA THR A 466 -0.47 -30.36 -4.28
C THR A 466 -1.72 -31.05 -4.81
N ALA A 467 -2.19 -32.10 -4.12
CA ALA A 467 -3.42 -32.79 -4.46
C ALA A 467 -4.63 -31.94 -4.07
N ALA A 468 -5.40 -31.52 -5.08
CA ALA A 468 -6.59 -30.71 -4.85
C ALA A 468 -7.70 -31.52 -4.14
N VAL A 469 -8.31 -30.93 -3.11
CA VAL A 469 -9.39 -31.54 -2.31
C VAL A 469 -10.58 -30.59 -2.27
N SER A 470 -11.76 -31.04 -2.72
CA SER A 470 -12.99 -30.25 -2.62
C SER A 470 -13.37 -30.01 -1.16
N VAL A 471 -13.72 -28.77 -0.82
CA VAL A 471 -14.29 -28.39 0.48
C VAL A 471 -15.82 -28.27 0.30
N PRO A 472 -16.62 -29.22 0.80
CA PRO A 472 -18.07 -29.23 0.64
C PRO A 472 -18.76 -28.28 1.62
N ASP A 473 -19.84 -27.65 1.15
CA ASP A 473 -20.71 -26.74 1.89
C ASP A 473 -21.28 -27.39 3.15
N ASN A 474 -21.40 -26.60 4.23
CA ASN A 474 -22.10 -26.95 5.47
C ASN A 474 -21.83 -28.38 5.96
N THR A 475 -20.57 -28.77 5.97
CA THR A 475 -20.13 -30.11 6.37
C THR A 475 -19.21 -29.98 7.59
N PRO A 476 -19.76 -29.98 8.82
CA PRO A 476 -18.99 -29.76 10.04
C PRO A 476 -17.89 -30.78 10.32
N ALA A 477 -17.96 -31.98 9.73
CA ALA A 477 -16.89 -32.97 9.79
C ALA A 477 -15.66 -32.58 8.93
N GLY A 478 -15.86 -31.70 7.96
CA GLY A 478 -14.86 -31.23 7.02
C GLY A 478 -14.29 -32.30 6.09
N VAL A 479 -13.21 -31.92 5.43
CA VAL A 479 -12.35 -32.76 4.61
C VAL A 479 -10.95 -32.77 5.19
N THR A 480 -10.19 -33.81 4.85
CA THR A 480 -8.81 -33.95 5.31
C THR A 480 -7.84 -34.07 4.15
N SER A 481 -6.65 -33.54 4.36
CA SER A 481 -5.48 -33.77 3.51
C SER A 481 -4.31 -34.16 4.40
N THR A 482 -3.49 -35.11 3.95
CA THR A 482 -2.41 -35.69 4.76
C THR A 482 -1.08 -35.57 4.07
N ILE A 483 -0.09 -35.03 4.79
CA ILE A 483 1.32 -35.08 4.41
C ILE A 483 2.00 -36.12 5.32
N ASN A 484 2.69 -37.08 4.73
CA ASN A 484 3.52 -38.02 5.47
C ASN A 484 4.95 -37.47 5.55
N VAL A 485 5.44 -37.24 6.77
CA VAL A 485 6.80 -36.77 7.03
C VAL A 485 7.67 -37.97 7.41
N PRO A 486 8.64 -38.39 6.57
CA PRO A 486 9.47 -39.56 6.84
C PRO A 486 10.63 -39.28 7.81
N ASP A 487 11.03 -38.01 7.96
CA ASP A 487 12.21 -37.65 8.74
C ASP A 487 11.89 -37.55 10.23
N THR A 488 12.64 -38.29 11.04
CA THR A 488 12.69 -38.11 12.50
C THR A 488 13.58 -36.92 12.84
N LEU A 489 12.98 -35.82 13.25
CA LEU A 489 13.69 -34.64 13.73
C LEU A 489 12.85 -33.94 14.81
N LYS A 490 13.53 -33.33 15.77
CA LYS A 490 12.87 -32.55 16.81
C LYS A 490 12.51 -31.18 16.25
N ILE A 491 11.25 -30.79 16.32
CA ILE A 491 10.74 -29.54 15.76
C ILE A 491 11.25 -28.36 16.58
N GLY A 492 12.00 -27.45 15.94
CA GLY A 492 12.39 -26.16 16.48
C GLY A 492 11.31 -25.11 16.20
N THR A 493 11.00 -24.92 14.92
CA THR A 493 9.87 -24.11 14.42
C THR A 493 9.13 -24.85 13.31
N LEU A 494 7.84 -24.54 13.16
CA LEU A 494 6.98 -25.10 12.13
C LEU A 494 6.11 -23.99 11.53
N MET A 495 6.14 -23.88 10.21
CA MET A 495 5.18 -23.11 9.43
C MET A 495 4.31 -24.06 8.60
N ILE A 496 3.02 -23.76 8.50
CA ILE A 496 2.13 -24.36 7.51
C ILE A 496 1.80 -23.32 6.44
N ASN A 497 1.97 -23.66 5.16
CA ASN A 497 1.50 -22.82 4.06
C ASN A 497 0.21 -23.41 3.50
N LEU A 498 -0.80 -22.57 3.23
CA LEU A 498 -2.10 -22.97 2.73
C LEU A 498 -2.39 -22.25 1.41
N ASP A 499 -3.05 -22.95 0.49
CA ASP A 499 -3.69 -22.42 -0.72
C ASP A 499 -5.06 -23.09 -0.88
N ILE A 500 -6.12 -22.36 -0.55
CA ILE A 500 -7.51 -22.80 -0.58
C ILE A 500 -8.32 -21.78 -1.38
N THR A 501 -9.07 -22.22 -2.39
CA THR A 501 -10.11 -21.42 -3.03
C THR A 501 -11.42 -21.58 -2.28
N HIS A 502 -12.11 -20.49 -1.91
CA HIS A 502 -13.42 -20.52 -1.25
C HIS A 502 -14.16 -19.20 -1.45
N THR A 503 -15.49 -19.20 -1.53
CA THR A 503 -16.28 -17.98 -1.76
C THR A 503 -16.61 -17.18 -0.49
N TYR A 504 -16.49 -17.81 0.69
CA TYR A 504 -16.69 -17.19 2.01
C TYR A 504 -15.81 -17.90 3.06
N VAL A 505 -14.61 -17.39 3.35
CA VAL A 505 -13.64 -18.10 4.23
C VAL A 505 -13.99 -18.01 5.72
N GLY A 506 -14.86 -17.07 6.09
CA GLY A 506 -15.46 -16.98 7.41
C GLY A 506 -16.29 -18.20 7.78
N ASP A 507 -16.58 -19.09 6.84
CA ASP A 507 -17.28 -20.34 7.10
C ASP A 507 -16.32 -21.48 7.44
N LEU A 508 -15.01 -21.28 7.22
CA LEU A 508 -14.02 -22.34 7.32
C LEU A 508 -13.43 -22.47 8.73
N LYS A 509 -13.32 -23.71 9.21
CA LYS A 509 -12.49 -24.12 10.35
C LYS A 509 -11.33 -24.97 9.86
N LEU A 510 -10.11 -24.54 10.20
CA LEU A 510 -8.86 -25.20 9.85
C LEU A 510 -8.10 -25.67 11.08
N SER A 511 -7.68 -26.93 11.08
CA SER A 511 -6.82 -27.45 12.13
C SER A 511 -5.75 -28.39 11.57
N LEU A 512 -4.58 -28.38 12.22
CA LEU A 512 -3.49 -29.30 11.93
C LEU A 512 -3.37 -30.27 13.09
N THR A 513 -3.30 -31.57 12.78
CA THR A 513 -3.14 -32.63 13.76
C THR A 513 -1.90 -33.45 13.46
N HIS A 514 -1.08 -33.69 14.49
CA HIS A 514 0.10 -34.54 14.42
C HIS A 514 0.39 -35.18 15.78
N GLY A 515 0.76 -36.46 15.80
CA GLY A 515 1.12 -37.16 17.05
C GLY A 515 0.03 -37.17 18.14
N GLY A 516 -1.25 -36.99 17.76
CA GLY A 516 -2.38 -36.87 18.70
C GLY A 516 -2.59 -35.47 19.29
N VAL A 517 -1.78 -34.48 18.91
CA VAL A 517 -1.95 -33.06 19.25
C VAL A 517 -2.63 -32.35 18.09
N THR A 518 -3.59 -31.47 18.38
CA THR A 518 -4.30 -30.68 17.37
C THR A 518 -4.14 -29.19 17.69
N GLN A 519 -3.71 -28.41 16.71
CA GLN A 519 -3.75 -26.94 16.75
C GLN A 519 -4.80 -26.42 15.77
N VAL A 520 -5.72 -25.59 16.27
CA VAL A 520 -6.63 -24.82 15.41
C VAL A 520 -5.84 -23.67 14.79
N ILE A 521 -5.64 -23.74 13.47
CA ILE A 521 -5.00 -22.69 12.68
C ILE A 521 -5.99 -21.54 12.49
N ARG A 522 -7.22 -21.85 12.08
CA ARG A 522 -8.30 -20.87 11.81
C ARG A 522 -9.65 -21.42 12.26
N ASP A 523 -10.55 -20.58 12.77
CA ASP A 523 -11.93 -20.95 13.10
C ASP A 523 -12.88 -19.82 12.72
N GLN A 524 -13.58 -19.98 11.60
CA GLN A 524 -14.59 -19.05 11.08
C GLN A 524 -14.10 -17.60 11.03
N VAL A 525 -12.87 -17.43 10.53
CA VAL A 525 -12.16 -16.15 10.46
C VAL A 525 -12.04 -15.71 9.01
N GLY A 526 -12.27 -14.43 8.78
CA GLY A 526 -12.22 -13.79 7.46
C GLY A 526 -13.57 -13.42 6.86
N GLY A 527 -14.69 -13.70 7.53
CA GLY A 527 -16.02 -13.25 7.08
C GLY A 527 -16.27 -13.57 5.60
N SER A 528 -16.83 -12.61 4.85
CA SER A 528 -17.14 -12.78 3.43
C SER A 528 -15.94 -12.74 2.48
N GLN A 529 -14.72 -12.79 3.00
CA GLN A 529 -13.52 -12.86 2.16
C GLN A 529 -13.47 -14.17 1.37
N LYS A 530 -12.66 -14.19 0.33
CA LYS A 530 -12.48 -15.34 -0.56
C LYS A 530 -11.07 -15.86 -0.46
N ASP A 531 -10.94 -17.17 -0.56
CA ASP A 531 -9.69 -17.92 -0.61
C ASP A 531 -8.78 -17.75 0.63
N ILE A 532 -7.96 -18.75 0.94
CA ILE A 532 -6.92 -18.68 1.97
C ILE A 532 -5.59 -18.95 1.29
N MET A 533 -4.70 -17.96 1.27
CA MET A 533 -3.33 -18.13 0.80
C MET A 533 -2.36 -17.48 1.80
N GLY A 534 -1.50 -18.26 2.43
CA GLY A 534 -0.57 -17.73 3.42
C GLY A 534 0.18 -18.79 4.21
N ALA A 535 1.18 -18.34 4.98
CA ALA A 535 1.94 -19.15 5.93
C ALA A 535 1.44 -18.87 7.35
N PHE A 536 1.41 -19.88 8.21
CA PHE A 536 0.92 -19.77 9.58
C PHE A 536 1.92 -20.46 10.51
N ALA A 537 2.37 -19.77 11.55
CA ALA A 537 3.24 -20.38 12.57
C ALA A 537 2.44 -21.32 13.47
N VAL A 538 3.01 -22.49 13.79
CA VAL A 538 2.33 -23.54 14.53
C VAL A 538 3.17 -24.00 15.71
N ASP A 539 2.99 -23.32 16.86
CA ASP A 539 3.83 -23.53 18.04
C ASP A 539 3.46 -24.76 18.88
N ALA A 540 2.25 -25.32 18.73
CA ALA A 540 1.82 -26.46 19.55
C ALA A 540 2.66 -27.72 19.36
N PHE A 541 3.44 -27.79 18.27
CA PHE A 541 4.30 -28.92 17.94
C PHE A 541 5.77 -28.66 18.23
N LYS A 542 6.12 -27.53 18.85
CA LYS A 542 7.49 -27.26 19.29
C LYS A 542 7.99 -28.41 20.17
N ASP A 543 9.23 -28.82 19.93
CA ASP A 543 9.91 -29.93 20.59
C ASP A 543 9.35 -31.34 20.31
N ALA A 544 8.28 -31.48 19.51
CA ALA A 544 7.77 -32.78 19.08
C ALA A 544 8.69 -33.42 18.02
N ASP A 545 8.57 -34.74 17.85
CA ASP A 545 9.14 -35.42 16.67
C ASP A 545 8.29 -35.08 15.44
N ALA A 546 8.92 -34.76 14.31
CA ALA A 546 8.22 -34.44 13.06
C ALA A 546 7.72 -35.68 12.30
N ALA A 547 8.28 -36.87 12.58
CA ALA A 547 7.99 -38.07 11.82
C ALA A 547 6.53 -38.53 11.97
N GLY A 548 5.91 -38.88 10.85
CA GLY A 548 4.57 -39.45 10.78
C GLY A 548 3.58 -38.58 10.01
N ASP A 549 2.30 -38.85 10.22
CA ASP A 549 1.23 -38.20 9.47
C ASP A 549 0.89 -36.83 10.08
N TRP A 550 0.85 -35.83 9.20
CA TRP A 550 0.33 -34.50 9.46
C TRP A 550 -0.99 -34.36 8.73
N VAL A 551 -2.06 -34.12 9.48
CA VAL A 551 -3.42 -34.10 8.95
C VAL A 551 -3.96 -32.69 9.06
N LEU A 552 -4.11 -32.02 7.90
CA LEU A 552 -4.85 -30.78 7.77
C LEU A 552 -6.35 -31.13 7.63
N THR A 553 -7.18 -30.55 8.50
CA THR A 553 -8.64 -30.65 8.43
C THR A 553 -9.23 -29.29 8.08
N ILE A 554 -10.12 -29.26 7.09
CA ILE A 554 -10.80 -28.06 6.58
C ILE A 554 -12.30 -28.33 6.61
N ALA A 555 -13.07 -27.56 7.38
CA ALA A 555 -14.52 -27.71 7.45
C ALA A 555 -15.21 -26.39 7.12
N ASP A 556 -16.07 -26.40 6.10
CA ASP A 556 -17.10 -25.36 5.96
C ASP A 556 -18.24 -25.67 6.93
N VAL A 557 -18.57 -24.73 7.81
CA VAL A 557 -19.61 -24.87 8.85
C VAL A 557 -20.79 -23.93 8.67
N ALA A 558 -20.85 -23.17 7.58
CA ALA A 558 -22.01 -22.37 7.20
C ALA A 558 -22.61 -22.89 5.90
N SER A 559 -23.68 -22.25 5.41
CA SER A 559 -24.39 -22.68 4.20
C SER A 559 -24.18 -21.71 3.05
N ALA A 560 -24.18 -22.24 1.83
CA ALA A 560 -24.20 -21.57 0.52
C ALA A 560 -22.84 -21.44 -0.18
N ASP A 561 -21.75 -21.84 0.47
CA ASP A 561 -20.40 -21.66 -0.05
C ASP A 561 -19.68 -23.02 -0.20
N THR A 562 -18.78 -23.11 -1.18
CA THR A 562 -17.96 -24.31 -1.39
C THR A 562 -16.56 -23.87 -1.79
N GLY A 563 -15.61 -24.78 -1.72
CA GLY A 563 -14.26 -24.47 -2.19
C GLY A 563 -13.41 -25.67 -2.51
N THR A 564 -12.11 -25.43 -2.53
CA THR A 564 -11.09 -26.41 -2.90
C THR A 564 -9.79 -26.05 -2.19
N LEU A 565 -9.22 -26.98 -1.43
CA LEU A 565 -7.81 -26.94 -1.08
C LEU A 565 -7.03 -27.21 -2.36
N ASN A 566 -6.24 -26.25 -2.82
CA ASN A 566 -5.40 -26.38 -4.01
C ASN A 566 -4.06 -27.01 -3.66
N SER A 567 -3.41 -26.51 -2.60
CA SER A 567 -2.17 -27.07 -2.06
C SER A 567 -1.92 -26.64 -0.61
N TRP A 568 -1.03 -27.35 0.08
CA TRP A 568 -0.49 -26.91 1.36
C TRP A 568 0.88 -27.53 1.63
N SER A 569 1.67 -26.93 2.51
CA SER A 569 3.00 -27.42 2.88
C SER A 569 3.34 -27.20 4.35
N LEU A 570 4.37 -27.92 4.81
CA LEU A 570 5.01 -27.79 6.11
C LEU A 570 6.47 -27.40 5.90
N ASP A 571 6.88 -26.26 6.46
CA ASP A 571 8.28 -25.89 6.59
C ASP A 571 8.72 -26.09 8.03
N ILE A 572 9.58 -27.08 8.24
CA ILE A 572 10.05 -27.47 9.56
C ILE A 572 11.52 -27.11 9.70
N VAL A 573 11.87 -26.33 10.72
CA VAL A 573 13.26 -26.12 11.11
C VAL A 573 13.54 -26.98 12.33
N ALA A 574 14.53 -27.87 12.24
CA ALA A 574 14.91 -28.70 13.38
C ALA A 574 15.43 -27.86 14.55
N ALA A 575 15.11 -28.28 15.77
CA ALA A 575 15.71 -27.72 16.98
C ALA A 575 17.24 -27.96 16.97
N PRO A 576 18.05 -27.02 17.53
CA PRO A 576 19.50 -27.15 17.62
C PRO A 576 20.00 -28.42 18.30
#